data_AF-A0A931K1D9-F1
#
_entry.id   AF-A0A931K1D9-F1
#
_cell.length_a   1.000
_cell.length_b   1.000
_cell.length_c   1.000
_cell.angle_alpha   90.00
_cell.angle_beta   90.00
_cell.angle_gamma   90.00
#
_symmetry.space_group_name_H-M   'P 1'
#
loop_
_entity.id
_entity.type
_entity.pdbx_description
1 polymer ?
#
loop_
_entity_poly.entity_id
_entity_poly.type
_entity_poly.pdbx_seq_one_letter_code
_entity_poly.pdbx_strand_id
1 'polypeptide(L)'
;MRAAAAFAAFLATTAPALAQDAQTAFDGRSLARALDDRCSLYDAPERAALDAAWLQARGTLIRGGVDPHDLTARAAGFARRAQPMPCDSADAQSIALDVAAAFSNWQRVREMDFPGSERVWFAARPYPDYPAWSLSQYPVPGDPARLFGLYHEDGERVLALGLPSASDLSTARIVMRDIARETELTDPSLGGLLRVSGRPDWVRHAPPAHAEAMIWASGRVVTGEQMRFVFPERAIAILGELDPREAVRIEVLDARGRIVETLFVEVGDFAAGAAFLAAGNGMGSGGTGG
;
A
#
# COMPACT_ATOMS: atom_id res chain seq x y z
N MET A 1 -40.39 18.03 -39.34
CA MET A 1 -40.05 18.05 -37.89
C MET A 1 -39.39 16.71 -37.59
N ARG A 2 -38.04 16.65 -37.53
CA ARG A 2 -37.23 16.57 -36.28
C ARG A 2 -37.71 15.43 -35.38
N ALA A 3 -37.15 14.22 -35.49
CA ALA A 3 -35.90 13.73 -34.88
C ALA A 3 -36.11 13.18 -33.46
N ALA A 4 -35.84 11.88 -33.27
CA ALA A 4 -35.03 11.32 -32.18
C ALA A 4 -35.08 9.78 -32.24
N ALA A 5 -34.12 9.16 -32.93
CA ALA A 5 -33.76 7.78 -32.65
C ALA A 5 -32.85 7.80 -31.42
N ALA A 6 -33.35 7.27 -30.30
CA ALA A 6 -32.56 7.14 -29.08
C ALA A 6 -31.53 6.02 -29.27
N PHE A 7 -30.26 6.41 -29.37
CA PHE A 7 -29.12 5.50 -29.24
C PHE A 7 -29.00 5.10 -27.77
N ALA A 8 -29.52 3.92 -27.43
CA ALA A 8 -29.14 3.21 -26.21
C ALA A 8 -27.83 2.47 -26.49
N ALA A 9 -26.70 3.15 -26.27
CA ALA A 9 -25.38 2.53 -26.36
C ALA A 9 -24.93 2.07 -24.97
N PHE A 10 -24.93 0.74 -24.79
CA PHE A 10 -24.14 -0.09 -23.89
C PHE A 10 -23.17 0.66 -22.92
N LEU A 11 -23.54 0.70 -21.64
CA LEU A 11 -22.61 0.87 -20.52
C LEU A 11 -22.42 -0.48 -19.83
N ALA A 12 -21.56 -1.33 -20.38
CA ALA A 12 -21.03 -2.48 -19.65
C ALA A 12 -19.72 -2.94 -20.30
N THR A 13 -18.67 -3.12 -19.47
CA THR A 13 -17.36 -3.79 -19.69
C THR A 13 -16.11 -2.89 -19.72
N THR A 14 -15.75 -2.27 -18.60
CA THR A 14 -14.38 -1.73 -18.37
C THR A 14 -13.49 -2.67 -17.55
N ALA A 15 -14.05 -3.69 -16.89
CA ALA A 15 -13.28 -4.63 -16.05
C ALA A 15 -12.25 -5.50 -16.81
N PRO A 16 -12.55 -6.13 -17.97
CA PRO A 16 -11.59 -7.04 -18.60
C PRO A 16 -10.39 -6.29 -19.20
N ALA A 17 -10.58 -5.05 -19.68
CA ALA A 17 -9.51 -4.23 -20.22
C ALA A 17 -8.50 -3.79 -19.14
N LEU A 18 -8.99 -3.39 -17.96
CA LEU A 18 -8.15 -3.03 -16.81
C LEU A 18 -7.42 -4.25 -16.23
N ALA A 19 -8.07 -5.42 -16.20
CA ALA A 19 -7.44 -6.66 -15.73
C ALA A 19 -6.35 -7.16 -16.70
N GLN A 20 -6.58 -7.06 -18.02
CA GLN A 20 -5.58 -7.43 -19.03
C GLN A 20 -4.37 -6.48 -19.02
N ASP A 21 -4.61 -5.18 -18.80
CA ASP A 21 -3.54 -4.20 -18.62
C ASP A 21 -2.74 -4.47 -17.34
N ALA A 22 -3.41 -4.72 -16.22
CA ALA A 22 -2.77 -5.08 -14.95
C ALA A 22 -1.96 -6.39 -15.05
N GLN A 23 -2.45 -7.39 -15.79
CA GLN A 23 -1.71 -8.64 -16.01
C GLN A 23 -0.45 -8.42 -16.83
N THR A 24 -0.56 -7.67 -17.94
CA THR A 24 0.58 -7.34 -18.80
C THR A 24 1.63 -6.54 -18.02
N ALA A 25 1.18 -5.57 -17.24
CA ALA A 25 2.01 -4.77 -16.36
C ALA A 25 2.71 -5.61 -15.29
N PHE A 26 1.98 -6.51 -14.62
CA PHE A 26 2.55 -7.43 -13.62
C PHE A 26 3.65 -8.32 -14.23
N ASP A 27 3.39 -8.88 -15.41
CA ASP A 27 4.31 -9.79 -16.10
C ASP A 27 5.60 -9.11 -16.52
N GLY A 28 5.48 -7.99 -17.24
CA GLY A 28 6.62 -7.22 -17.71
C GLY A 28 7.48 -6.74 -16.56
N ARG A 29 6.86 -6.23 -15.49
CA ARG A 29 7.57 -5.77 -14.29
C ARG A 29 8.21 -6.92 -13.51
N SER A 30 7.57 -8.09 -13.45
CA SER A 30 8.15 -9.28 -12.81
C SER A 30 9.42 -9.75 -13.54
N LEU A 31 9.41 -9.73 -14.87
CA LEU A 31 10.60 -10.05 -15.66
C LEU A 31 11.70 -9.01 -15.48
N ALA A 32 11.35 -7.71 -15.53
CA ALA A 32 12.29 -6.62 -15.32
C ALA A 32 12.97 -6.69 -13.94
N ARG A 33 12.22 -6.96 -12.88
CA ARG A 33 12.76 -7.16 -11.52
C ARG A 33 13.71 -8.36 -11.47
N ALA A 34 13.30 -9.50 -12.02
CA ALA A 34 14.13 -10.70 -12.06
C ALA A 34 15.44 -10.52 -12.84
N LEU A 35 15.44 -9.68 -13.88
CA LEU A 35 16.64 -9.30 -14.61
C LEU A 35 17.53 -8.37 -13.78
N ASP A 36 16.95 -7.37 -13.11
CA ASP A 36 17.71 -6.47 -12.22
C ASP A 36 18.35 -7.21 -11.04
N ASP A 37 17.62 -8.13 -10.39
CA ASP A 37 18.14 -8.93 -9.28
C ASP A 37 19.43 -9.70 -9.66
N ARG A 38 19.58 -10.07 -10.94
CA ARG A 38 20.76 -10.75 -11.47
C ARG A 38 21.82 -9.80 -12.02
N CYS A 39 21.39 -8.77 -12.72
CA CYS A 39 22.25 -7.99 -13.60
C CYS A 39 22.51 -6.56 -13.10
N SER A 40 21.83 -6.12 -12.04
CA SER A 40 21.93 -4.76 -11.48
C SER A 40 21.76 -3.69 -12.55
N LEU A 41 20.67 -3.79 -13.32
CA LEU A 41 20.37 -2.95 -14.48
C LEU A 41 19.89 -1.55 -14.09
N TYR A 42 19.35 -1.38 -12.89
CA TYR A 42 18.75 -0.14 -12.42
C TYR A 42 19.50 0.44 -11.22
N ASP A 43 19.37 1.76 -11.02
CA ASP A 43 19.79 2.41 -9.78
C ASP A 43 18.72 2.25 -8.66
N ALA A 44 18.99 2.80 -7.47
CA ALA A 44 18.06 2.66 -6.34
C ALA A 44 16.69 3.36 -6.56
N PRO A 45 16.64 4.62 -7.04
CA PRO A 45 15.38 5.25 -7.43
C PRO A 45 14.57 4.47 -8.48
N GLU A 46 15.22 3.96 -9.53
CA GLU A 46 14.58 3.18 -10.59
C GLU A 46 14.04 1.85 -10.06
N ARG A 47 14.82 1.13 -9.24
CA ARG A 47 14.36 -0.08 -8.54
C ARG A 47 13.12 0.19 -7.71
N ALA A 48 13.12 1.22 -6.88
CA ALA A 48 11.98 1.52 -6.03
C ALA A 48 10.72 1.93 -6.84
N ALA A 49 10.90 2.58 -7.99
CA ALA A 49 9.79 2.91 -8.89
C ALA A 49 9.22 1.67 -9.58
N LEU A 50 10.09 0.77 -10.06
CA LEU A 50 9.70 -0.54 -10.59
C LEU A 50 8.96 -1.37 -9.54
N ASP A 51 9.44 -1.34 -8.29
CA ASP A 51 8.85 -2.05 -7.16
C ASP A 51 7.44 -1.56 -6.85
N ALA A 52 7.26 -0.24 -6.73
CA ALA A 52 5.95 0.36 -6.51
C ALA A 52 4.96 0.01 -7.63
N ALA A 53 5.40 0.11 -8.89
CA ALA A 53 4.57 -0.21 -10.03
C ALA A 53 4.23 -1.71 -10.09
N TRP A 54 5.17 -2.59 -9.73
CA TRP A 54 4.92 -4.03 -9.64
C TRP A 54 3.88 -4.35 -8.55
N LEU A 55 4.03 -3.73 -7.36
CA LEU A 55 3.09 -3.88 -6.25
C LEU A 55 1.69 -3.38 -6.62
N GLN A 56 1.57 -2.25 -7.32
CA GLN A 56 0.29 -1.70 -7.78
C GLN A 56 -0.42 -2.65 -8.77
N ALA A 57 0.32 -3.23 -9.72
CA ALA A 57 -0.24 -4.23 -10.63
C ALA A 57 -0.68 -5.49 -9.87
N ARG A 58 0.15 -5.97 -8.94
CA ARG A 58 -0.18 -7.11 -8.06
C ARG A 58 -1.45 -6.85 -7.27
N GLY A 59 -1.55 -5.70 -6.60
CA GLY A 59 -2.72 -5.31 -5.81
C GLY A 59 -3.99 -5.21 -6.66
N THR A 60 -3.88 -4.67 -7.88
CA THR A 60 -5.00 -4.63 -8.85
C THR A 60 -5.49 -6.02 -9.21
N LEU A 61 -4.59 -6.98 -9.47
CA LEU A 61 -4.96 -8.37 -9.76
C LEU A 61 -5.60 -9.07 -8.56
N ILE A 62 -5.06 -8.89 -7.35
CA ILE A 62 -5.62 -9.49 -6.12
C ILE A 62 -7.03 -8.96 -5.85
N ARG A 63 -7.23 -7.64 -5.93
CA ARG A 63 -8.58 -7.04 -5.80
C ARG A 63 -9.51 -7.48 -6.93
N GLY A 64 -8.97 -7.81 -8.10
CA GLY A 64 -9.67 -8.42 -9.23
C GLY A 64 -10.00 -9.91 -9.03
N GLY A 65 -9.62 -10.52 -7.90
CA GLY A 65 -9.93 -11.90 -7.54
C GLY A 65 -8.87 -12.92 -7.92
N VAL A 66 -7.71 -12.50 -8.42
CA VAL A 66 -6.58 -13.42 -8.65
C VAL A 66 -5.97 -13.84 -7.32
N ASP A 67 -5.69 -15.13 -7.16
CA ASP A 67 -5.08 -15.67 -5.96
C ASP A 67 -3.66 -15.11 -5.76
N PRO A 68 -3.34 -14.52 -4.58
CA PRO A 68 -1.98 -14.08 -4.26
C PRO A 68 -0.90 -15.19 -4.39
N HIS A 69 -1.24 -16.45 -4.15
CA HIS A 69 -0.35 -17.60 -4.30
C HIS A 69 0.01 -17.82 -5.77
N ASP A 70 -0.97 -17.74 -6.67
CA ASP A 70 -0.75 -17.88 -8.10
C ASP A 70 0.15 -16.76 -8.65
N LEU A 71 -0.05 -15.52 -8.18
CA LEU A 71 0.82 -14.39 -8.55
C LEU A 71 2.27 -14.61 -8.08
N THR A 72 2.45 -15.16 -6.88
CA THR A 72 3.76 -15.50 -6.33
C THR A 72 4.44 -16.58 -7.17
N ALA A 73 3.73 -17.65 -7.51
CA ALA A 73 4.22 -18.72 -8.36
C ALA A 73 4.56 -18.22 -9.78
N ARG A 74 3.74 -17.30 -10.32
CA ARG A 74 3.94 -16.66 -11.62
C ARG A 74 5.17 -15.76 -11.64
N ALA A 75 5.38 -14.92 -10.61
CA ALA A 75 6.59 -14.12 -10.46
C ALA A 75 7.85 -14.99 -10.38
N ALA A 76 7.81 -16.10 -9.63
CA ALA A 76 8.90 -17.08 -9.60
C ALA A 76 9.15 -17.72 -10.99
N GLY A 77 8.11 -17.85 -11.82
CA GLY A 77 8.24 -18.26 -13.23
C GLY A 77 9.05 -17.27 -14.07
N PHE A 78 8.84 -15.97 -13.88
CA PHE A 78 9.65 -14.93 -14.53
C PHE A 78 11.09 -14.94 -14.02
N ALA A 79 11.32 -15.17 -12.74
CA ALA A 79 12.66 -15.38 -12.20
C ALA A 79 13.40 -16.53 -12.89
N ARG A 80 12.74 -17.68 -13.11
CA ARG A 80 13.30 -18.80 -13.87
C ARG A 80 13.55 -18.47 -15.34
N ARG A 81 12.66 -17.69 -15.97
CA ARG A 81 12.81 -17.24 -17.36
C ARG A 81 13.99 -16.29 -17.54
N ALA A 82 14.27 -15.45 -16.56
CA ALA A 82 15.41 -14.53 -16.59
C ALA A 82 16.76 -15.26 -16.50
N GLN A 83 16.84 -16.41 -15.81
CA GLN A 83 18.10 -17.14 -15.57
C GLN A 83 18.97 -17.37 -16.83
N PRO A 84 18.45 -17.90 -17.95
CA PRO A 84 19.25 -18.13 -19.15
C PRO A 84 19.54 -16.87 -19.98
N MET A 85 18.93 -15.71 -19.67
CA MET A 85 19.12 -14.48 -20.43
C MET A 85 20.46 -13.82 -20.07
N PRO A 86 21.40 -13.62 -21.01
CA PRO A 86 22.61 -12.85 -20.76
C PRO A 86 22.29 -11.38 -20.42
N CYS A 87 22.99 -10.81 -19.45
CA CYS A 87 22.76 -9.43 -19.01
C CYS A 87 23.05 -8.40 -20.12
N ASP A 88 23.94 -8.73 -21.06
CA ASP A 88 24.31 -7.92 -22.23
C ASP A 88 23.52 -8.26 -23.49
N SER A 89 22.54 -9.17 -23.41
CA SER A 89 21.68 -9.50 -24.55
C SER A 89 20.82 -8.31 -24.97
N ALA A 90 20.53 -8.21 -26.27
CA ALA A 90 19.66 -7.16 -26.81
C ALA A 90 18.30 -7.10 -26.12
N ASP A 91 17.73 -8.27 -25.79
CA ASP A 91 16.43 -8.36 -25.09
C ASP A 91 16.51 -7.80 -23.67
N ALA A 92 17.54 -8.16 -22.89
CA ALA A 92 17.71 -7.67 -21.52
C ALA A 92 17.94 -6.14 -21.50
N GLN A 93 18.74 -5.64 -22.44
CA GLN A 93 18.98 -4.20 -22.60
C GLN A 93 17.73 -3.45 -23.06
N SER A 94 16.91 -4.02 -23.95
CA SER A 94 15.64 -3.42 -24.36
C SER A 94 14.66 -3.29 -23.19
N ILE A 95 14.51 -4.34 -22.38
CA ILE A 95 13.65 -4.30 -21.18
C ILE A 95 14.14 -3.23 -20.20
N ALA A 96 15.45 -3.13 -19.99
CA ALA A 96 16.03 -2.12 -19.12
C ALA A 96 15.74 -0.69 -19.59
N LEU A 97 15.93 -0.43 -20.89
CA LEU A 97 15.65 0.86 -21.50
C LEU A 97 14.17 1.23 -21.42
N ASP A 98 13.26 0.28 -21.65
CA ASP A 98 11.81 0.52 -21.56
C ASP A 98 11.39 0.90 -20.14
N VAL A 99 11.94 0.23 -19.13
CA VAL A 99 11.71 0.54 -17.70
C VAL A 99 12.28 1.91 -17.35
N ALA A 100 13.54 2.18 -17.68
CA ALA A 100 14.17 3.48 -17.41
C ALA A 100 13.40 4.62 -18.09
N ALA A 101 12.98 4.45 -19.34
CA ALA A 101 12.16 5.42 -20.06
C ALA A 101 10.81 5.65 -19.38
N ALA A 102 10.11 4.58 -18.98
CA ALA A 102 8.82 4.66 -18.29
C ALA A 102 8.92 5.37 -16.93
N PHE A 103 10.02 5.18 -16.19
CA PHE A 103 10.17 5.72 -14.83
C PHE A 103 10.93 7.05 -14.74
N SER A 104 11.55 7.52 -15.81
CA SER A 104 12.20 8.84 -15.89
C SER A 104 11.28 10.01 -15.51
N ASN A 105 9.97 9.89 -15.83
CA ASN A 105 8.97 10.88 -15.48
C ASN A 105 8.36 10.66 -14.09
N TRP A 106 8.47 9.43 -13.57
CA TRP A 106 7.87 9.03 -12.31
C TRP A 106 8.56 9.65 -11.10
N GLN A 107 9.86 9.92 -11.21
CA GLN A 107 10.62 10.68 -10.20
C GLN A 107 10.08 12.10 -9.99
N ARG A 108 9.41 12.69 -10.99
CA ARG A 108 8.80 14.02 -10.89
C ARG A 108 7.38 13.98 -10.33
N VAL A 109 6.77 12.80 -10.23
CA VAL A 109 5.46 12.64 -9.61
C VAL A 109 5.60 12.83 -8.11
N ARG A 110 4.94 13.87 -7.60
CA ARG A 110 4.97 14.22 -6.17
C ARG A 110 3.85 13.61 -5.37
N GLU A 111 2.71 13.39 -6.01
CA GLU A 111 1.49 12.91 -5.37
C GLU A 111 0.90 11.78 -6.19
N MET A 112 0.41 10.75 -5.52
CA MET A 112 -0.19 9.59 -6.17
C MET A 112 -1.19 8.90 -5.25
N ASP A 113 -2.30 8.46 -5.84
CA ASP A 113 -3.31 7.66 -5.18
C ASP A 113 -3.02 6.17 -5.35
N PHE A 114 -3.11 5.45 -4.24
CA PHE A 114 -2.92 4.00 -4.14
C PHE A 114 -4.24 3.36 -3.70
N PRO A 115 -4.97 2.68 -4.60
CA PRO A 115 -6.31 2.20 -4.31
C PRO A 115 -6.35 1.07 -3.28
N GLY A 116 -7.42 1.06 -2.50
CA GLY A 116 -8.04 -0.12 -1.91
C GLY A 116 -9.34 -0.47 -2.63
N SER A 117 -10.06 -1.47 -2.12
CA SER A 117 -11.44 -1.81 -2.46
C SER A 117 -12.42 -0.68 -2.15
N GLU A 118 -12.29 0.01 -1.02
CA GLU A 118 -13.25 1.01 -0.56
C GLU A 118 -12.59 2.34 -0.21
N ARG A 119 -11.31 2.32 0.19
CA ARG A 119 -10.53 3.50 0.58
C ARG A 119 -9.30 3.68 -0.28
N VAL A 120 -8.73 4.89 -0.26
CA VAL A 120 -7.52 5.24 -1.01
C VAL A 120 -6.44 5.66 -0.04
N TRP A 121 -5.23 5.19 -0.30
CA TRP A 121 -4.01 5.72 0.29
C TRP A 121 -3.50 6.87 -0.56
N PHE A 122 -3.46 8.07 0.03
CA PHE A 122 -2.87 9.24 -0.61
C PHE A 122 -1.38 9.31 -0.26
N ALA A 123 -0.52 9.25 -1.27
CA ALA A 123 0.92 9.44 -1.10
C ALA A 123 1.32 10.85 -1.58
N ALA A 124 2.12 11.54 -0.77
CA ALA A 124 2.72 12.83 -1.11
C ALA A 124 4.19 12.82 -0.69
N ARG A 125 5.09 13.19 -1.60
CA ARG A 125 6.51 13.35 -1.28
C ARG A 125 6.69 14.63 -0.46
N PRO A 126 7.11 14.53 0.81
CA PRO A 126 7.32 15.71 1.65
C PRO A 126 8.52 16.51 1.14
N TYR A 127 8.55 17.79 1.45
CA TYR A 127 9.79 18.57 1.35
C TYR A 127 10.73 18.13 2.48
N PRO A 128 12.06 18.02 2.26
CA PRO A 128 12.99 17.43 3.24
C PRO A 128 12.93 18.04 4.64
N ASP A 129 12.67 19.35 4.73
CA ASP A 129 12.70 20.09 6.00
C ASP A 129 11.33 20.18 6.69
N TYR A 130 10.29 19.57 6.12
CA TYR A 130 8.91 19.77 6.59
C TYR A 130 8.27 18.47 7.04
N PRO A 131 7.91 18.35 8.32
CA PRO A 131 7.24 17.17 8.81
C PRO A 131 5.81 17.12 8.24
N ALA A 132 5.46 15.99 7.64
CA ALA A 132 4.21 15.85 6.91
C ALA A 132 3.77 14.39 6.79
N TRP A 133 2.46 14.18 6.61
CA TRP A 133 1.94 12.88 6.18
C TRP A 133 2.39 12.61 4.75
N SER A 134 3.23 11.59 4.59
CA SER A 134 3.79 11.17 3.31
C SER A 134 2.97 10.07 2.65
N LEU A 135 2.31 9.24 3.43
CA LEU A 135 1.32 8.25 2.98
C LEU A 135 0.21 8.25 4.01
N SER A 136 -1.04 8.39 3.59
CA SER A 136 -2.13 8.48 4.55
C SER A 136 -3.45 7.94 4.02
N GLN A 137 -4.22 7.36 4.93
CA GLN A 137 -5.62 7.02 4.72
C GLN A 137 -6.43 7.62 5.87
N TYR A 138 -7.62 8.13 5.56
CA TYR A 138 -8.59 8.54 6.56
C TYR A 138 -9.34 7.30 7.05
N PRO A 139 -9.24 6.91 8.33
CA PRO A 139 -10.04 5.79 8.86
C PRO A 139 -11.53 6.14 8.93
N VAL A 140 -11.84 7.43 9.10
CA VAL A 140 -13.19 8.00 9.04
C VAL A 140 -13.27 8.92 7.81
N PRO A 141 -14.11 8.63 6.80
CA PRO A 141 -14.14 9.44 5.58
C PRO A 141 -14.43 10.92 5.88
N GLY A 142 -13.61 11.83 5.35
CA GLY A 142 -13.79 13.28 5.51
C GLY A 142 -13.41 13.84 6.88
N ASP A 143 -12.77 13.06 7.76
CA ASP A 143 -12.27 13.52 9.05
C ASP A 143 -10.76 13.76 9.00
N PRO A 144 -10.30 15.01 8.76
CA PRO A 144 -8.88 15.33 8.68
C PRO A 144 -8.15 15.26 10.02
N ALA A 145 -8.88 15.14 11.13
CA ALA A 145 -8.26 15.02 12.45
C ALA A 145 -7.82 13.58 12.77
N ARG A 146 -8.25 12.60 11.97
CA ARG A 146 -7.90 11.19 12.12
C ARG A 146 -7.18 10.69 10.87
N LEU A 147 -5.89 10.46 11.02
CA LEU A 147 -5.03 10.01 9.93
C LEU A 147 -4.23 8.80 10.37
N PHE A 148 -4.11 7.81 9.49
CA PHE A 148 -3.20 6.69 9.70
C PHE A 148 -2.31 6.51 8.49
N GLY A 149 -1.02 6.28 8.72
CA GLY A 149 -0.06 6.05 7.65
C GLY A 149 1.36 6.47 8.01
N LEU A 150 2.16 6.75 6.98
CA LEU A 150 3.56 7.14 7.13
C LEU A 150 3.69 8.64 7.32
N TYR A 151 4.18 9.03 8.48
CA TYR A 151 4.56 10.40 8.79
C TYR A 151 6.06 10.58 8.59
N HIS A 152 6.42 11.65 7.89
CA HIS A 152 7.81 12.05 7.69
C HIS A 152 8.21 13.07 8.75
N GLU A 153 9.34 12.84 9.42
CA GLU A 153 9.92 13.73 10.42
C GLU A 153 11.43 13.48 10.45
N ASP A 154 12.24 14.54 10.44
CA ASP A 154 13.71 14.49 10.53
C ASP A 154 14.37 13.54 9.50
N GLY A 155 13.90 13.53 8.26
CA GLY A 155 14.45 12.65 7.21
C GLY A 155 13.93 11.21 7.25
N GLU A 156 13.29 10.82 8.35
CA GLU A 156 12.80 9.46 8.59
C GLU A 156 11.31 9.32 8.29
N ARG A 157 10.83 8.08 8.18
CA ARG A 157 9.40 7.77 8.05
C ARG A 157 8.96 6.82 9.13
N VAL A 158 7.94 7.21 9.86
CA VAL A 158 7.36 6.39 10.92
C VAL A 158 5.89 6.11 10.62
N LEU A 159 5.45 4.88 10.88
CA LEU A 159 4.03 4.56 10.85
C LEU A 159 3.36 5.19 12.08
N ALA A 160 2.28 5.94 11.89
CA ALA A 160 1.62 6.66 12.96
C ALA A 160 0.08 6.70 12.81
N LEU A 161 -0.59 6.87 13.94
CA LEU A 161 -2.00 7.27 14.04
C LEU A 161 -2.07 8.69 14.61
N GLY A 162 -2.53 9.65 13.81
CA GLY A 162 -2.85 11.02 14.23
C GLY A 162 -4.29 11.13 14.74
N LEU A 163 -4.47 11.81 15.86
CA LEU A 163 -5.75 12.09 16.52
C LEU A 163 -5.72 13.51 17.12
N PRO A 164 -6.89 14.12 17.40
CA PRO A 164 -6.95 15.26 18.31
C PRO A 164 -6.27 14.95 19.65
N SER A 165 -5.56 15.94 20.19
CA SER A 165 -4.96 15.85 21.52
C SER A 165 -6.03 15.61 22.59
N ALA A 166 -5.93 14.48 23.29
CA ALA A 166 -6.82 14.14 24.38
C ALA A 166 -6.03 13.48 25.52
N SER A 167 -6.19 14.03 26.73
CA SER A 167 -5.35 13.67 27.89
C SER A 167 -5.59 12.26 28.42
N ASP A 168 -6.75 11.68 28.14
CA ASP A 168 -7.18 10.35 28.58
C ASP A 168 -6.69 9.22 27.66
N LEU A 169 -6.26 9.52 26.43
CA LEU A 169 -5.73 8.54 25.47
C LEU A 169 -4.28 8.16 25.82
N SER A 170 -4.03 6.91 26.18
CA SER A 170 -2.73 6.45 26.68
C SER A 170 -1.86 5.81 25.61
N THR A 171 -2.44 4.91 24.80
CA THR A 171 -1.73 4.14 23.77
C THR A 171 -2.68 3.71 22.65
N ALA A 172 -2.13 3.15 21.59
CA ALA A 172 -2.88 2.50 20.52
C ALA A 172 -2.22 1.18 20.11
N ARG A 173 -3.00 0.29 19.51
CA ARG A 173 -2.49 -0.93 18.87
C ARG A 173 -3.14 -1.17 17.53
N ILE A 174 -2.36 -1.67 16.58
CA ILE A 174 -2.86 -2.23 15.34
C ILE A 174 -3.16 -3.70 15.61
N VAL A 175 -4.36 -4.14 15.26
CA VAL A 175 -4.82 -5.51 15.27
C VAL A 175 -5.01 -5.94 13.82
N MET A 176 -4.40 -7.05 13.45
CA MET A 176 -4.35 -7.57 12.08
C MET A 176 -4.50 -9.09 12.08
N ARG A 177 -4.74 -9.70 10.92
CA ARG A 177 -4.72 -11.15 10.80
C ARG A 177 -3.32 -11.69 11.04
N ASP A 178 -3.21 -12.73 11.85
CA ASP A 178 -1.98 -13.51 11.98
C ASP A 178 -1.89 -14.51 10.83
N ILE A 179 -1.11 -14.16 9.81
CA ILE A 179 -0.94 -14.97 8.58
C ILE A 179 -0.41 -16.38 8.89
N ALA A 180 0.33 -16.56 9.99
CA ALA A 180 0.85 -17.86 10.38
C ALA A 180 -0.24 -18.78 10.99
N ARG A 181 -1.33 -18.20 11.49
CA ARG A 181 -2.46 -18.93 12.10
C ARG A 181 -3.64 -19.07 11.16
N GLU A 182 -3.86 -18.09 10.30
CA GLU A 182 -4.93 -18.08 9.31
C GLU A 182 -4.39 -17.54 7.98
N THR A 183 -4.17 -18.44 7.03
CA THR A 183 -3.61 -18.11 5.72
C THR A 183 -4.64 -17.49 4.80
N GLU A 184 -5.91 -17.88 4.93
CA GLU A 184 -7.00 -17.48 4.06
C GLU A 184 -7.75 -16.25 4.59
N LEU A 185 -8.35 -15.49 3.67
CA LEU A 185 -9.24 -14.41 4.08
C LEU A 185 -10.59 -14.97 4.52
N THR A 186 -11.00 -14.60 5.73
CA THR A 186 -12.34 -14.89 6.24
C THR A 186 -13.27 -13.72 5.94
N ASP A 187 -14.44 -14.00 5.36
CA ASP A 187 -15.54 -13.04 5.24
C ASP A 187 -16.74 -13.46 6.11
N PRO A 188 -16.84 -12.95 7.35
CA PRO A 188 -17.97 -13.25 8.22
C PRO A 188 -19.27 -12.55 7.79
N SER A 189 -19.24 -11.65 6.82
CA SER A 189 -20.43 -11.01 6.26
C SER A 189 -21.12 -11.84 5.16
N LEU A 190 -20.55 -12.97 4.75
CA LEU A 190 -21.04 -13.79 3.63
C LEU A 190 -21.25 -12.95 2.35
N GLY A 191 -20.22 -12.22 1.92
CA GLY A 191 -20.30 -11.34 0.75
C GLY A 191 -21.15 -10.09 0.99
N GLY A 192 -21.22 -9.61 2.23
CA GLY A 192 -22.01 -8.44 2.62
C GLY A 192 -23.49 -8.72 2.92
N LEU A 193 -23.93 -9.99 2.92
CA LEU A 193 -25.30 -10.39 3.25
C LEU A 193 -25.62 -10.24 4.74
N LEU A 194 -24.62 -10.35 5.62
CA LEU A 194 -24.75 -10.26 7.06
C LEU A 194 -24.03 -9.03 7.60
N ARG A 195 -24.69 -8.30 8.51
CA ARG A 195 -24.06 -7.22 9.28
C ARG A 195 -23.25 -7.83 10.41
N VAL A 196 -22.00 -7.42 10.52
CA VAL A 196 -21.09 -7.87 11.59
C VAL A 196 -20.97 -6.76 12.62
N SER A 197 -21.36 -7.06 13.86
CA SER A 197 -21.37 -6.07 14.95
C SER A 197 -19.98 -5.48 15.23
N GLY A 198 -19.92 -4.19 15.56
CA GLY A 198 -18.68 -3.50 15.91
C GLY A 198 -17.75 -3.20 14.73
N ARG A 199 -18.25 -3.35 13.49
CA ARG A 199 -17.48 -3.17 12.26
C ARG A 199 -18.29 -2.39 11.21
N PRO A 200 -17.69 -1.44 10.47
CA PRO A 200 -18.35 -0.78 9.34
C PRO A 200 -18.69 -1.76 8.20
N ASP A 201 -19.78 -1.50 7.47
CA ASP A 201 -20.26 -2.38 6.40
C ASP A 201 -19.27 -2.52 5.22
N TRP A 202 -18.42 -1.52 4.99
CA TRP A 202 -17.38 -1.55 3.94
C TRP A 202 -16.22 -2.51 4.27
N VAL A 203 -16.04 -2.88 5.55
CA VAL A 203 -14.98 -3.79 5.97
C VAL A 203 -15.45 -5.23 5.79
N ARG A 204 -15.10 -5.84 4.65
CA ARG A 204 -15.39 -7.26 4.39
C ARG A 204 -14.47 -8.20 5.18
N HIS A 205 -13.16 -8.00 5.06
CA HIS A 205 -12.14 -8.85 5.69
C HIS A 205 -11.46 -8.10 6.84
N ALA A 206 -11.94 -8.32 8.06
CA ALA A 206 -11.32 -7.80 9.28
C ALA A 206 -10.51 -8.93 9.96
N PRO A 207 -9.63 -8.60 10.91
CA PRO A 207 -8.87 -9.59 11.66
C PRO A 207 -9.83 -10.57 12.36
N PRO A 208 -9.74 -11.88 12.11
CA PRO A 208 -10.60 -12.86 12.78
C PRO A 208 -10.16 -13.02 14.23
N ALA A 209 -11.10 -12.98 15.18
CA ALA A 209 -10.82 -13.01 16.62
C ALA A 209 -9.95 -14.21 17.08
N HIS A 210 -9.99 -15.33 16.35
CA HIS A 210 -9.21 -16.52 16.66
C HIS A 210 -7.79 -16.51 16.08
N ALA A 211 -7.44 -15.54 15.23
CA ALA A 211 -6.13 -15.40 14.59
C ALA A 211 -5.75 -13.91 14.45
N GLU A 212 -5.72 -13.20 15.58
CA GLU A 212 -5.24 -11.81 15.65
C GLU A 212 -3.75 -11.74 16.02
N ALA A 213 -3.00 -10.93 15.27
CA ALA A 213 -1.70 -10.41 15.64
C ALA A 213 -1.83 -8.93 16.05
N MET A 214 -0.98 -8.48 16.97
CA MET A 214 -1.05 -7.13 17.53
C MET A 214 0.30 -6.42 17.50
N ILE A 215 0.30 -5.15 17.09
CA ILE A 215 1.46 -4.25 17.18
C ILE A 215 1.07 -3.04 18.02
N TRP A 216 1.74 -2.87 19.16
CA TRP A 216 1.56 -1.73 20.03
C TRP A 216 2.33 -0.51 19.52
N ALA A 217 1.78 0.68 19.76
CA ALA A 217 2.51 1.92 19.59
C ALA A 217 3.77 1.92 20.48
N SER A 218 4.90 2.34 19.90
CA SER A 218 6.18 2.51 20.61
C SER A 218 6.23 3.82 21.38
N GLY A 219 5.42 4.80 21.01
CA GLY A 219 5.40 6.10 21.67
C GLY A 219 4.19 6.95 21.33
N ARG A 220 4.09 8.07 22.04
CA ARG A 220 3.06 9.09 21.86
C ARG A 220 3.74 10.46 21.77
N VAL A 221 3.45 11.20 20.71
CA VAL A 221 3.92 12.56 20.48
C VAL A 221 2.73 13.50 20.53
N VAL A 222 2.85 14.64 21.20
CA VAL A 222 1.80 15.67 21.30
C VAL A 222 2.35 16.97 20.73
N THR A 223 1.66 17.52 19.74
CA THR A 223 2.04 18.75 19.03
C THR A 223 0.81 19.66 18.94
N GLY A 224 0.69 20.59 19.90
CA GLY A 224 -0.47 21.48 20.00
C GLY A 224 -1.78 20.69 20.20
N GLU A 225 -2.75 20.94 19.34
CA GLU A 225 -4.07 20.28 19.38
C GLU A 225 -4.09 18.90 18.71
N GLN A 226 -2.95 18.40 18.24
CA GLN A 226 -2.82 17.09 17.62
C GLN A 226 -1.87 16.20 18.42
N MET A 227 -2.15 14.91 18.42
CA MET A 227 -1.27 13.89 18.94
C MET A 227 -1.09 12.75 17.94
N ARG A 228 0.05 12.06 18.02
CA ARG A 228 0.39 10.92 17.19
C ARG A 228 0.80 9.75 18.08
N PHE A 229 0.20 8.58 17.86
CA PHE A 229 0.76 7.31 18.31
C PHE A 229 1.71 6.80 17.24
N VAL A 230 2.97 6.60 17.59
CA VAL A 230 4.02 6.12 16.68
C VAL A 230 4.14 4.61 16.86
N PHE A 231 4.24 3.88 15.75
CA PHE A 231 4.42 2.43 15.74
C PHE A 231 5.87 2.05 15.40
N PRO A 232 6.35 0.88 15.85
CA PRO A 232 7.66 0.37 15.49
C PRO A 232 7.85 0.26 13.97
N GLU A 233 9.07 0.48 13.47
CA GLU A 233 9.40 0.40 12.04
C GLU A 233 8.95 -0.90 11.37
N ARG A 234 9.10 -2.05 12.07
CA ARG A 234 8.62 -3.37 11.59
C ARG A 234 7.14 -3.39 11.22
N ALA A 235 6.33 -2.49 11.75
CA ALA A 235 4.91 -2.39 11.42
C ALA A 235 4.68 -2.04 9.95
N ILE A 236 5.59 -1.30 9.32
CA ILE A 236 5.53 -0.97 7.89
C ILE A 236 5.66 -2.24 7.05
N ALA A 237 6.68 -3.06 7.34
CA ALA A 237 6.90 -4.32 6.64
C ALA A 237 5.72 -5.29 6.84
N ILE A 238 5.28 -5.48 8.09
CA ILE A 238 4.17 -6.38 8.40
C ILE A 238 2.87 -5.93 7.72
N LEU A 239 2.56 -4.63 7.74
CA LEU A 239 1.37 -4.10 7.05
C LEU A 239 1.45 -4.30 5.53
N GLY A 240 2.65 -4.23 4.95
CA GLY A 240 2.87 -4.47 3.52
C GLY A 240 2.77 -5.93 3.09
N GLU A 241 2.82 -6.88 4.01
CA GLU A 241 2.69 -8.32 3.75
C GLU A 241 1.23 -8.81 3.76
N LEU A 242 0.32 -8.03 4.36
CA LEU A 242 -1.11 -8.35 4.41
C LEU A 242 -1.74 -8.35 3.01
N ASP A 243 -2.88 -9.04 2.87
CA ASP A 243 -3.63 -9.06 1.62
C ASP A 243 -4.25 -7.66 1.38
N PRO A 244 -4.11 -7.06 0.19
CA PRO A 244 -4.64 -5.72 -0.08
C PRO A 244 -6.17 -5.61 0.06
N ARG A 245 -6.92 -6.73 0.12
CA ARG A 245 -8.37 -6.75 0.35
C ARG A 245 -8.76 -6.68 1.83
N GLU A 246 -7.82 -6.86 2.75
CA GLU A 246 -8.11 -6.84 4.17
C GLU A 246 -8.04 -5.44 4.78
N ALA A 247 -8.66 -5.29 5.96
CA ALA A 247 -8.54 -4.09 6.76
C ALA A 247 -7.94 -4.46 8.12
N VAL A 248 -7.08 -3.59 8.63
CA VAL A 248 -6.61 -3.65 10.00
C VAL A 248 -7.55 -2.87 10.91
N ARG A 249 -7.65 -3.31 12.16
CA ARG A 249 -8.37 -2.61 13.22
C ARG A 249 -7.36 -1.87 14.08
N ILE A 250 -7.57 -0.59 14.34
CA ILE A 250 -6.74 0.18 15.26
C ILE A 250 -7.56 0.46 16.50
N GLU A 251 -7.07 0.01 17.64
CA GLU A 251 -7.71 0.21 18.93
C GLU A 251 -6.93 1.25 19.72
N VAL A 252 -7.62 2.30 20.16
CA VAL A 252 -7.07 3.35 21.02
C VAL A 252 -7.52 3.08 22.44
N LEU A 253 -6.59 3.13 23.39
CA LEU A 253 -6.80 2.74 24.77
C LEU A 253 -6.55 3.89 25.73
N ASP A 254 -7.37 3.99 26.77
CA ASP A 254 -7.17 4.91 27.88
C ASP A 254 -6.09 4.41 28.87
N ALA A 255 -5.77 5.23 29.88
CA ALA A 255 -4.83 4.88 30.93
C ALA A 255 -5.23 3.65 31.78
N ARG A 256 -6.50 3.21 31.69
CA ARG A 256 -7.02 2.01 32.37
C ARG A 256 -7.03 0.78 31.46
N GLY A 257 -6.51 0.90 30.23
CA GLY A 257 -6.50 -0.17 29.24
C GLY A 257 -7.86 -0.46 28.62
N ARG A 258 -8.83 0.46 28.74
CA ARG A 258 -10.13 0.32 28.07
C ARG A 258 -10.03 0.84 26.65
N ILE A 259 -10.60 0.10 25.69
CA ILE A 259 -10.74 0.57 24.32
C ILE A 259 -11.76 1.71 24.32
N VAL A 260 -11.31 2.90 23.95
CA VAL A 260 -12.14 4.11 23.87
C VAL A 260 -12.53 4.44 22.43
N GLU A 261 -11.73 3.98 21.46
CA GLU A 261 -12.01 4.17 20.05
C GLU A 261 -11.48 2.98 19.24
N THR A 262 -12.27 2.57 18.25
CA THR A 262 -11.93 1.53 17.29
C THR A 262 -12.04 2.09 15.89
N LEU A 263 -10.92 2.11 15.17
CA LEU A 263 -10.83 2.59 13.79
C LEU A 263 -10.53 1.40 12.87
N PHE A 264 -10.91 1.52 11.60
CA PHE A 264 -10.58 0.54 10.58
C PHE A 264 -9.85 1.23 9.44
N VAL A 265 -8.77 0.61 8.99
CA VAL A 265 -7.95 1.09 7.87
C VAL A 265 -7.80 -0.05 6.90
N GLU A 266 -8.08 0.22 5.64
CA GLU A 266 -7.87 -0.75 4.58
C GLU A 266 -6.38 -0.90 4.27
N VAL A 267 -5.90 -2.13 4.12
CA VAL A 267 -4.52 -2.41 3.70
C VAL A 267 -4.30 -1.85 2.29
N GLY A 268 -5.15 -2.21 1.33
CA GLY A 268 -5.09 -1.68 -0.04
C GLY A 268 -3.68 -1.75 -0.65
N ASP A 269 -3.34 -0.77 -1.48
CA ASP A 269 -2.02 -0.63 -2.08
C ASP A 269 -0.99 0.08 -1.15
N PHE A 270 -1.10 -0.07 0.18
CA PHE A 270 -0.15 0.52 1.15
C PHE A 270 1.31 0.23 0.78
N ALA A 271 1.63 -1.02 0.46
CA ALA A 271 2.98 -1.43 0.09
C ALA A 271 3.49 -0.70 -1.17
N ALA A 272 2.62 -0.52 -2.18
CA ALA A 272 2.96 0.22 -3.38
C ALA A 272 3.20 1.71 -3.08
N GLY A 273 2.38 2.30 -2.21
CA GLY A 273 2.57 3.68 -1.73
C GLY A 273 3.87 3.88 -0.96
N ALA A 274 4.21 2.94 -0.08
CA ALA A 274 5.47 2.96 0.65
C ALA A 274 6.69 2.86 -0.29
N ALA A 275 6.64 1.96 -1.27
CA ALA A 275 7.66 1.84 -2.31
C ALA A 275 7.75 3.10 -3.19
N PHE A 276 6.60 3.74 -3.49
CA PHE A 276 6.60 5.03 -4.18
C PHE A 276 7.39 6.07 -3.45
N LEU A 277 7.16 6.23 -2.14
CA LEU A 277 7.90 7.18 -1.33
C LEU A 277 9.40 6.87 -1.31
N ALA A 278 9.81 5.60 -1.29
CA ALA A 278 11.22 5.21 -1.34
C ALA A 278 11.92 5.69 -2.63
N ALA A 279 11.22 5.66 -3.77
CA ALA A 279 11.83 6.00 -5.06
C ALA A 279 12.19 7.48 -5.27
N GLY A 280 11.58 8.40 -4.53
CA GLY A 280 11.82 9.85 -4.69
C GLY A 280 12.88 10.41 -3.75
N ASN A 281 13.50 9.57 -2.92
CA ASN A 281 14.57 9.98 -2.01
C ASN A 281 15.95 10.05 -2.68
N GLY A 282 16.02 10.07 -4.02
CA GLY A 282 17.26 10.20 -4.80
C GLY A 282 18.04 11.52 -4.63
N MET A 283 17.76 12.33 -3.60
CA MET A 283 18.53 13.53 -3.24
C MET A 283 19.01 13.43 -1.78
N GLY A 284 19.96 12.53 -1.51
CA GLY A 284 20.45 12.36 -0.14
C GLY A 284 21.57 11.33 0.09
N SER A 285 22.51 11.15 -0.83
CA SER A 285 23.80 10.50 -0.51
C SER A 285 25.01 11.16 -1.19
N GLY A 286 24.89 12.45 -1.51
CA GLY A 286 26.01 13.29 -1.93
C GLY A 286 26.72 13.93 -0.74
N GLY A 287 27.37 13.11 0.09
CA GLY A 287 28.17 13.56 1.23
C GLY A 287 29.55 12.90 1.25
N THR A 288 30.36 13.18 0.22
CA THR A 288 31.82 12.97 0.28
C THR A 288 32.51 14.32 0.20
N GLY A 289 33.41 14.59 1.15
CA GLY A 289 34.44 15.63 1.02
C GLY A 289 34.50 16.63 2.18
N GLY A 290 35.32 16.31 3.18
CA GLY A 290 35.73 17.18 4.29
C GLY A 290 36.57 16.41 5.30
#